data_AF-A0A8K0J7D7-F1
#
_entry.id   AF-A0A8K0J7D7-F1
#
_cell.length_a   1.000
_cell.length_b   1.000
_cell.length_c   1.000
_cell.angle_alpha   90.00
_cell.angle_beta   90.00
_cell.angle_gamma   90.00
#
_symmetry.space_group_name_H-M   'P 1'
#
loop_
_entity.id
_entity.type
_entity.pdbx_description
1 polymer ?
#
loop_
_entity_poly.entity_id
_entity_poly.type
_entity_poly.pdbx_seq_one_letter_code
_entity_poly.pdbx_strand_id
1 'polypeptide(L)'
;MFFSWVVVAALVVAAQAIDVHVVAVGKNPHLNQTALKFFPDKVQARPGSMVQFQFRAGNHTVTQSTFDKPCVPISSVNASVRGIFSSFQPVAASRDTGMIPVFTVLINDTRPVWLYCSQVPHCQMGMAMVINENTAANATRSLENYVKLARNVQQPWGVGIPMAGASNTSRPCNETRTRTEAGTGTGTWGGSSSSLSLSGSADLLATSAAGAGGGVPPAVTTSVENSPVAAQTTAPLTAGGRAMLGQISGLASSEEEPCIGDMGGGIDCLL
;
A
#
# COMPACT_ATOMS: atom_id res chain seq x y z
N MET A 1 10.79 67.36 -16.91
CA MET A 1 9.97 66.66 -15.89
C MET A 1 9.76 65.23 -16.37
N PHE A 2 10.40 64.25 -15.75
CA PHE A 2 10.25 62.83 -16.13
C PHE A 2 9.43 62.13 -15.04
N PHE A 3 8.19 61.73 -15.37
CA PHE A 3 7.36 60.96 -14.46
C PHE A 3 7.75 59.48 -14.55
N SER A 4 8.38 58.97 -13.50
CA SER A 4 8.71 57.55 -13.38
C SER A 4 7.47 56.76 -12.99
N TRP A 5 6.98 55.91 -13.90
CA TRP A 5 5.83 55.03 -13.64
C TRP A 5 6.30 53.79 -12.88
N VAL A 6 5.95 53.70 -11.59
CA VAL A 6 6.15 52.48 -10.79
C VAL A 6 5.06 51.48 -11.18
N VAL A 7 5.45 50.45 -11.94
CA VAL A 7 4.56 49.33 -12.26
C VAL A 7 4.47 48.40 -11.04
N VAL A 8 3.35 48.45 -10.31
CA VAL A 8 3.06 47.51 -9.22
C VAL A 8 2.55 46.20 -9.82
N ALA A 9 3.40 45.17 -9.85
CA ALA A 9 3.01 43.84 -10.28
C ALA A 9 2.21 43.13 -9.18
N ALA A 10 0.92 42.90 -9.42
CA ALA A 10 0.07 42.13 -8.50
C ALA A 10 0.32 40.62 -8.64
N LEU A 11 0.96 40.03 -7.64
CA LEU A 11 1.13 38.58 -7.52
C LEU A 11 -0.21 37.91 -7.14
N VAL A 12 -0.92 37.37 -8.13
CA VAL A 12 -2.12 36.55 -7.91
C VAL A 12 -1.69 35.17 -7.42
N VAL A 13 -1.79 34.93 -6.11
CA VAL A 13 -1.61 33.60 -5.53
C VAL A 13 -2.89 32.79 -5.73
N ALA A 14 -2.87 31.85 -6.67
CA ALA A 14 -3.97 30.90 -6.87
C ALA A 14 -3.95 29.85 -5.74
N ALA A 15 -4.88 29.97 -4.78
CA ALA A 15 -5.12 28.95 -3.78
C ALA A 15 -5.80 27.73 -4.43
N GLN A 16 -5.02 26.70 -4.71
CA GLN A 16 -5.52 25.43 -5.28
C GLN A 16 -5.86 24.45 -4.15
N ALA A 17 -7.14 24.08 -4.07
CA ALA A 17 -7.64 23.13 -3.09
C ALA A 17 -7.06 21.73 -3.34
N ILE A 18 -6.52 21.11 -2.29
CA ILE A 18 -6.01 19.73 -2.36
C ILE A 18 -7.21 18.79 -2.32
N ASP A 19 -7.37 17.99 -3.37
CA ASP A 19 -8.38 16.93 -3.43
C ASP A 19 -7.95 15.75 -2.52
N VAL A 20 -8.89 15.25 -1.71
CA VAL A 20 -8.61 14.21 -0.69
C VAL A 20 -9.64 13.08 -0.79
N HIS A 21 -9.19 11.94 -1.31
CA HIS A 21 -10.01 10.72 -1.34
C HIS A 21 -9.89 9.99 0.00
N VAL A 22 -11.01 9.76 0.67
CA VAL A 22 -11.05 9.01 1.93
C VAL A 22 -11.31 7.53 1.66
N VAL A 23 -10.50 6.65 2.26
CA VAL A 23 -10.63 5.20 2.22
C VAL A 23 -10.78 4.68 3.66
N ALA A 24 -11.93 4.12 4.01
CA ALA A 24 -12.10 3.44 5.29
C ALA A 24 -11.51 2.02 5.23
N VAL A 25 -10.76 1.62 6.25
CA VAL A 25 -10.07 0.33 6.33
C VAL A 25 -10.66 -0.51 7.47
N GLY A 26 -10.97 -1.77 7.20
CA GLY A 26 -11.45 -2.74 8.20
C GLY A 26 -12.94 -2.62 8.56
N LYS A 27 -13.60 -1.50 8.23
CA LYS A 27 -15.03 -1.28 8.50
C LYS A 27 -15.69 -0.48 7.38
N ASN A 28 -16.85 -0.93 6.91
CA ASN A 28 -17.69 -0.17 5.98
C ASN A 28 -18.34 1.00 6.73
N PRO A 29 -18.12 2.27 6.31
CA PRO A 29 -18.64 3.44 7.02
C PRO A 29 -20.16 3.63 6.85
N HIS A 30 -20.77 3.09 5.79
CA HIS A 30 -22.21 3.23 5.50
C HIS A 30 -23.04 2.13 6.20
N LEU A 31 -22.54 0.89 6.19
CA LEU A 31 -23.23 -0.27 6.79
C LEU A 31 -22.80 -0.54 8.24
N ASN A 32 -21.84 0.21 8.76
CA ASN A 32 -21.25 0.03 10.10
C ASN A 32 -20.70 -1.39 10.37
N GLN A 33 -20.39 -2.15 9.30
CA GLN A 33 -20.00 -3.56 9.33
C GLN A 33 -18.47 -3.72 9.24
N THR A 34 -17.89 -4.54 10.12
CA THR A 34 -16.46 -4.93 10.06
C THR A 34 -16.22 -5.92 8.91
N ALA A 35 -15.17 -5.70 8.11
CA ALA A 35 -14.81 -6.55 6.99
C ALA A 35 -13.32 -6.43 6.63
N LEU A 36 -12.72 -7.50 6.09
CA LEU A 36 -11.33 -7.52 5.61
C LEU A 36 -11.21 -6.83 4.23
N LYS A 37 -11.54 -5.53 4.17
CA LYS A 37 -11.67 -4.78 2.92
C LYS A 37 -11.37 -3.28 3.10
N PHE A 38 -10.98 -2.64 2.00
CA PHE A 38 -10.87 -1.20 1.83
C PHE A 38 -12.16 -0.64 1.22
N PHE A 39 -12.64 0.50 1.70
CA PHE A 39 -13.89 1.13 1.27
C PHE A 39 -13.68 2.59 0.86
N PRO A 40 -13.68 2.92 -0.44
CA PRO A 40 -13.73 2.02 -1.59
C PRO A 40 -12.42 1.25 -1.81
N ASP A 41 -12.46 0.19 -2.62
CA ASP A 41 -11.30 -0.61 -3.05
C ASP A 41 -10.79 -0.23 -4.47
N LYS A 42 -11.50 0.66 -5.17
CA LYS A 42 -11.01 1.38 -6.35
C LYS A 42 -11.08 2.88 -6.11
N VAL A 43 -9.98 3.59 -6.34
CA VAL A 43 -9.89 5.05 -6.25
C VAL A 43 -9.30 5.60 -7.54
N GLN A 44 -9.91 6.64 -8.11
CA GLN A 44 -9.34 7.41 -9.21
C GLN A 44 -8.93 8.78 -8.68
N ALA A 45 -7.63 9.10 -8.77
CA ALA A 45 -7.01 10.26 -8.16
C ALA A 45 -6.06 10.96 -9.14
N ARG A 46 -6.09 12.30 -9.17
CA ARG A 46 -5.20 13.10 -10.03
C ARG A 46 -3.83 13.30 -9.35
N PRO A 47 -2.74 13.54 -10.11
CA PRO A 47 -1.48 13.99 -9.53
C PRO A 47 -1.70 15.23 -8.67
N GLY A 48 -1.11 15.27 -7.47
CA GLY A 48 -1.34 16.31 -6.46
C GLY A 48 -2.51 16.05 -5.49
N SER A 49 -3.36 15.05 -5.76
CA SER A 49 -4.41 14.62 -4.81
C SER A 49 -3.80 13.76 -3.69
N MET A 50 -4.50 13.68 -2.57
CA MET A 50 -4.15 12.82 -1.44
C MET A 50 -5.14 11.66 -1.34
N VAL A 51 -4.67 10.48 -0.94
CA VAL A 51 -5.52 9.35 -0.51
C VAL A 51 -5.29 9.13 0.98
N GLN A 52 -6.32 9.40 1.79
CA GLN A 52 -6.30 9.23 3.23
C GLN A 52 -7.00 7.95 3.65
N PHE A 53 -6.24 7.05 4.25
CA PHE A 53 -6.68 5.79 4.84
C PHE A 53 -7.07 6.03 6.30
N GLN A 54 -8.30 5.67 6.65
CA GLN A 54 -8.86 5.80 7.99
C GLN A 54 -9.15 4.41 8.54
N PHE A 55 -8.39 3.98 9.56
CA PHE A 55 -8.46 2.63 10.10
C PHE A 55 -9.60 2.53 11.14
N ARG A 56 -10.69 1.85 10.80
CA ARG A 56 -11.95 1.92 11.58
C ARG A 56 -12.31 0.64 12.34
N ALA A 57 -11.62 -0.47 12.07
CA ALA A 57 -11.64 -1.67 12.91
C ALA A 57 -10.36 -2.50 12.71
N GLY A 58 -10.10 -3.45 13.61
CA GLY A 58 -9.03 -4.45 13.46
C GLY A 58 -7.60 -3.91 13.58
N ASN A 59 -6.67 -4.64 12.97
CA ASN A 59 -5.29 -4.23 12.74
C ASN A 59 -4.96 -4.49 11.27
N HIS A 60 -4.65 -3.44 10.53
CA HIS A 60 -4.42 -3.51 9.09
C HIS A 60 -3.21 -2.69 8.68
N THR A 61 -2.83 -2.80 7.41
CA THR A 61 -1.79 -2.02 6.78
C THR A 61 -2.28 -1.53 5.42
N VAL A 62 -1.61 -0.52 4.89
CA VAL A 62 -1.60 -0.14 3.49
C VAL A 62 -0.18 -0.41 3.00
N THR A 63 0.00 -1.51 2.27
CA THR A 63 1.30 -1.96 1.76
C THR A 63 1.25 -2.03 0.24
N GLN A 64 2.21 -1.42 -0.44
CA GLN A 64 2.31 -1.48 -1.90
C GLN A 64 3.03 -2.73 -2.38
N SER A 65 2.53 -3.32 -3.46
CA SER A 65 3.18 -4.39 -4.23
C SER A 65 3.30 -4.01 -5.70
N THR A 66 3.84 -4.93 -6.51
CA THR A 66 3.49 -4.97 -7.94
C THR A 66 2.21 -5.78 -8.15
N PHE A 67 1.56 -5.64 -9.29
CA PHE A 67 0.41 -6.48 -9.65
C PHE A 67 0.77 -7.97 -9.73
N ASP A 68 1.96 -8.26 -10.28
CA ASP A 68 2.43 -9.61 -10.61
C ASP A 68 3.00 -10.37 -9.41
N LYS A 69 3.24 -9.66 -8.29
CA LYS A 69 3.67 -10.19 -7.00
C LYS A 69 2.77 -9.61 -5.90
N PRO A 70 1.46 -9.96 -5.88
CA PRO A 70 0.58 -9.56 -4.79
C PRO A 70 1.06 -10.16 -3.47
N CYS A 71 0.66 -9.56 -2.35
CA CYS A 71 1.03 -10.01 -1.00
C CYS A 71 2.55 -10.01 -0.70
N VAL A 72 3.35 -9.35 -1.55
CA VAL A 72 4.80 -9.12 -1.39
C VAL A 72 5.06 -7.62 -1.47
N PRO A 73 5.81 -7.01 -0.54
CA PRO A 73 6.04 -5.58 -0.57
C PRO A 73 6.94 -5.24 -1.76
N ILE A 74 6.64 -4.14 -2.44
CA ILE A 74 7.34 -3.74 -3.67
C ILE A 74 8.85 -3.59 -3.48
N SER A 75 9.32 -3.22 -2.28
CA SER A 75 10.74 -3.14 -1.92
C SER A 75 11.45 -4.49 -1.90
N SER A 76 10.74 -5.60 -1.66
CA SER A 76 11.30 -6.97 -1.79
C SER A 76 11.32 -7.47 -3.23
N VAL A 77 10.58 -6.82 -4.14
CA VAL A 77 10.60 -7.11 -5.59
C VAL A 77 11.63 -6.22 -6.30
N ASN A 78 11.79 -4.98 -5.85
CA ASN A 78 12.77 -4.03 -6.34
C ASN A 78 13.26 -3.13 -5.19
N ALA A 79 14.47 -3.40 -4.70
CA ALA A 79 15.07 -2.68 -3.57
C ALA A 79 15.31 -1.18 -3.83
N SER A 80 15.34 -0.74 -5.10
CA SER A 80 15.49 0.68 -5.45
C SER A 80 14.18 1.47 -5.33
N VAL A 81 13.04 0.80 -5.13
CA VAL A 81 11.72 1.44 -5.01
C VAL A 81 11.32 1.54 -3.54
N ARG A 82 11.30 2.78 -3.03
CA ARG A 82 10.66 3.12 -1.75
C ARG A 82 9.14 3.02 -1.89
N GLY A 83 8.60 1.85 -1.56
CA GLY A 83 7.17 1.57 -1.58
C GLY A 83 6.36 2.26 -0.47
N ILE A 84 5.05 2.27 -0.64
CA ILE A 84 4.11 2.67 0.42
C ILE A 84 4.02 1.54 1.47
N PHE A 85 4.22 1.89 2.74
CA PHE A 85 3.94 1.03 3.89
C PHE A 85 3.47 1.89 5.08
N SER A 86 2.25 1.67 5.56
CA SER A 86 1.68 2.44 6.68
C SER A 86 2.17 2.02 8.07
N SER A 87 3.01 0.99 8.18
CA SER A 87 3.07 0.13 9.37
C SER A 87 1.72 -0.54 9.68
N PHE A 88 1.70 -1.36 10.74
CA PHE A 88 0.47 -1.90 11.33
C PHE A 88 -0.26 -0.80 12.12
N GLN A 89 -1.57 -0.71 11.89
CA GLN A 89 -2.46 0.31 12.45
C GLN A 89 -3.53 -0.37 13.32
N PRO A 90 -3.20 -0.77 14.57
CA PRO A 90 -4.12 -1.45 15.46
C PRO A 90 -5.12 -0.45 16.06
N VAL A 91 -6.36 -0.46 15.58
CA VAL A 91 -7.43 0.46 16.02
C VAL A 91 -7.71 0.33 17.52
N ALA A 92 -7.45 -0.85 18.11
CA ALA A 92 -7.53 -1.08 19.54
C ALA A 92 -6.66 -0.11 20.36
N ALA A 93 -5.47 0.28 19.86
CA ALA A 93 -4.53 1.17 20.54
C ALA A 93 -4.94 2.66 20.50
N SER A 94 -6.00 3.01 19.77
CA SER A 94 -6.54 4.39 19.70
C SER A 94 -7.93 4.52 20.31
N ARG A 95 -8.46 3.47 20.95
CA ARG A 95 -9.79 3.50 21.57
C ARG A 95 -9.87 4.50 22.72
N ASP A 96 -8.85 4.57 23.55
CA ASP A 96 -8.84 5.37 24.78
C ASP A 96 -8.73 6.87 24.51
N THR A 97 -8.24 7.25 23.31
CA THR A 97 -8.19 8.65 22.85
C THR A 97 -9.39 9.04 21.98
N GLY A 98 -10.25 8.09 21.61
CA GLY A 98 -11.35 8.29 20.66
C GLY A 98 -10.90 8.61 19.22
N MET A 99 -9.59 8.53 18.94
CA MET A 99 -9.02 8.91 17.65
C MET A 99 -9.05 7.74 16.65
N ILE A 100 -9.21 8.08 15.37
CA ILE A 100 -9.09 7.12 14.27
C ILE A 100 -7.64 7.18 13.77
N PRO A 101 -6.88 6.07 13.72
CA PRO A 101 -5.57 6.06 13.07
C PRO A 101 -5.72 6.43 11.59
N VAL A 102 -4.83 7.31 11.11
CA VAL A 102 -4.82 7.75 9.72
C VAL A 102 -3.45 7.62 9.08
N PHE A 103 -3.44 7.25 7.81
CA PHE A 103 -2.25 7.24 6.96
C PHE A 103 -2.61 7.93 5.65
N THR A 104 -1.74 8.79 5.10
CA THR A 104 -2.06 9.57 3.90
C THR A 104 -0.96 9.43 2.86
N VAL A 105 -1.35 9.20 1.60
CA VAL A 105 -0.46 9.04 0.44
C VAL A 105 -0.67 10.18 -0.55
N LEU A 106 0.40 10.85 -0.94
CA LEU A 106 0.40 11.79 -2.06
C LEU A 106 0.45 11.03 -3.40
N ILE A 107 -0.44 11.39 -4.32
CA ILE A 107 -0.47 10.81 -5.67
C ILE A 107 0.43 11.65 -6.59
N ASN A 108 1.52 11.06 -7.06
CA ASN A 108 2.52 11.76 -7.88
C ASN A 108 2.23 11.67 -9.40
N ASP A 109 1.54 10.62 -9.84
CA ASP A 109 1.24 10.35 -11.25
C ASP A 109 -0.02 9.48 -11.41
N THR A 110 -0.44 9.24 -12.64
CA THR A 110 -1.66 8.48 -12.98
C THR A 110 -1.43 6.97 -13.20
N ARG A 111 -0.28 6.41 -12.80
CA ARG A 111 -0.03 4.96 -12.95
C ARG A 111 -0.79 4.16 -11.89
N PRO A 112 -1.20 2.91 -12.18
CA PRO A 112 -1.86 2.06 -11.20
C PRO A 112 -0.97 1.76 -9.98
N VAL A 113 -1.49 2.03 -8.79
CA VAL A 113 -0.86 1.68 -7.50
C VAL A 113 -1.65 0.54 -6.86
N TRP A 114 -1.01 -0.62 -6.78
CA TRP A 114 -1.58 -1.83 -6.18
C TRP A 114 -1.25 -1.90 -4.70
N LEU A 115 -2.29 -2.01 -3.86
CA LEU A 115 -2.18 -1.97 -2.40
C LEU A 115 -2.84 -3.21 -1.79
N TYR A 116 -2.27 -3.70 -0.69
CA TYR A 116 -2.79 -4.83 0.06
C TYR A 116 -2.58 -4.64 1.57
N CYS A 117 -3.31 -5.42 2.37
CA CYS A 117 -3.03 -5.55 3.80
C CYS A 117 -2.05 -6.70 4.05
N SER A 118 -0.87 -6.39 4.62
CA SER A 118 0.20 -7.37 4.91
C SER A 118 0.04 -8.10 6.26
N GLN A 119 -1.08 -7.91 6.95
CA GLN A 119 -1.49 -8.80 8.04
C GLN A 119 -1.88 -10.15 7.42
N VAL A 120 -1.12 -11.20 7.71
CA VAL A 120 -1.45 -12.55 7.22
C VAL A 120 -2.71 -13.05 7.94
N PRO A 121 -3.71 -13.67 7.26
CA PRO A 121 -3.79 -13.98 5.82
C PRO A 121 -4.68 -13.00 5.01
N HIS A 122 -4.86 -11.76 5.45
CA HIS A 122 -5.84 -10.82 4.88
C HIS A 122 -5.67 -10.60 3.37
N CYS A 123 -4.44 -10.51 2.87
CA CYS A 123 -4.17 -10.36 1.43
C CYS A 123 -4.75 -11.51 0.61
N GLN A 124 -4.49 -12.76 1.01
CA GLN A 124 -5.02 -13.94 0.31
C GLN A 124 -6.53 -14.09 0.50
N MET A 125 -7.10 -13.57 1.58
CA MET A 125 -8.56 -13.44 1.74
C MET A 125 -9.17 -12.34 0.84
N GLY A 126 -8.36 -11.61 0.08
CA GLY A 126 -8.79 -10.60 -0.88
C GLY A 126 -8.78 -9.16 -0.36
N MET A 127 -8.11 -8.88 0.76
CA MET A 127 -7.94 -7.52 1.28
C MET A 127 -6.91 -6.74 0.46
N ALA A 128 -7.37 -6.23 -0.67
CA ALA A 128 -6.61 -5.47 -1.65
C ALA A 128 -7.40 -4.25 -2.14
N MET A 129 -6.68 -3.29 -2.71
CA MET A 129 -7.28 -2.17 -3.45
C MET A 129 -6.33 -1.64 -4.52
N VAL A 130 -6.85 -0.77 -5.38
CA VAL A 130 -6.09 -0.10 -6.43
C VAL A 130 -6.42 1.38 -6.50
N ILE A 131 -5.38 2.20 -6.67
CA ILE A 131 -5.50 3.61 -7.06
C ILE A 131 -5.12 3.71 -8.53
N ASN A 132 -5.89 4.44 -9.33
CA ASN A 132 -5.66 4.67 -10.77
C ASN A 132 -5.57 3.37 -11.59
N GLU A 133 -6.54 2.46 -11.40
CA GLU A 133 -6.70 1.28 -12.26
C GLU A 133 -6.86 1.71 -13.72
N ASN A 134 -6.14 1.04 -14.64
CA ASN A 134 -6.17 1.38 -16.07
C ASN A 134 -6.38 0.12 -16.93
N THR A 135 -7.58 -0.46 -16.80
CA THR A 135 -8.04 -1.60 -17.62
C THR A 135 -8.22 -1.25 -19.09
N ALA A 136 -8.38 0.03 -19.44
CA ALA A 136 -8.39 0.49 -20.83
C ALA A 136 -7.02 0.30 -21.52
N ALA A 137 -5.92 0.56 -20.81
CA ALA A 137 -4.56 0.29 -21.31
C ALA A 137 -4.16 -1.19 -21.18
N ASN A 138 -4.66 -1.91 -20.17
CA ASN A 138 -4.45 -3.35 -20.04
C ASN A 138 -5.59 -4.03 -19.26
N ALA A 139 -6.53 -4.63 -20.00
CA ALA A 139 -7.72 -5.28 -19.45
C ALA A 139 -7.40 -6.45 -18.49
N THR A 140 -6.22 -7.06 -18.56
CA THR A 140 -5.83 -8.13 -17.63
C THR A 140 -5.49 -7.60 -16.23
N ARG A 141 -5.10 -6.31 -16.11
CA ARG A 141 -4.62 -5.68 -14.87
C ARG A 141 -5.75 -4.96 -14.12
N SER A 142 -6.74 -5.74 -13.69
CA SER A 142 -7.85 -5.28 -12.84
C SER A 142 -7.73 -5.82 -11.41
N LEU A 143 -8.36 -5.15 -10.44
CA LEU A 143 -8.41 -5.56 -9.03
C LEU A 143 -8.95 -6.98 -8.84
N GLU A 144 -9.92 -7.38 -9.64
CA GLU A 144 -10.51 -8.71 -9.61
C GLU A 144 -9.46 -9.78 -9.96
N ASN A 145 -8.59 -9.49 -10.92
CA ASN A 145 -7.48 -10.38 -11.28
C ASN A 145 -6.32 -10.29 -10.27
N TYR A 146 -6.03 -9.10 -9.72
CA TYR A 146 -5.07 -8.95 -8.62
C TYR A 146 -5.47 -9.80 -7.40
N VAL A 147 -6.74 -9.79 -7.01
CA VAL A 147 -7.28 -10.60 -5.91
C VAL A 147 -7.25 -12.10 -6.22
N LYS A 148 -7.49 -12.52 -7.48
CA LYS A 148 -7.30 -13.92 -7.90
C LYS A 148 -5.84 -14.36 -7.75
N LEU A 149 -4.88 -13.52 -8.15
CA LEU A 149 -3.45 -13.80 -7.97
C LEU A 149 -3.07 -13.85 -6.47
N ALA A 150 -3.59 -12.91 -5.67
CA ALA A 150 -3.33 -12.82 -4.22
C ALA A 150 -3.75 -14.10 -3.48
N ARG A 151 -4.92 -14.68 -3.81
CA ARG A 151 -5.42 -15.94 -3.23
C ARG A 151 -4.45 -17.12 -3.37
N ASN A 152 -3.61 -17.10 -4.40
CA ASN A 152 -2.68 -18.19 -4.72
C ASN A 152 -1.27 -17.99 -4.12
N VAL A 153 -1.04 -16.94 -3.34
CA VAL A 153 0.28 -16.66 -2.72
C VAL A 153 0.50 -17.55 -1.49
N GLN A 154 1.30 -18.60 -1.66
CA GLN A 154 1.64 -19.56 -0.60
C GLN A 154 2.54 -18.98 0.50
N GLN A 155 3.39 -17.99 0.16
CA GLN A 155 4.36 -17.38 1.09
C GLN A 155 4.20 -15.85 1.06
N PRO A 156 3.25 -15.28 1.82
CA PRO A 156 3.06 -13.84 1.92
C PRO A 156 4.24 -13.22 2.68
N TRP A 157 4.78 -12.12 2.16
CA TRP A 157 5.84 -11.39 2.86
C TRP A 157 5.20 -10.34 3.76
N GLY A 158 5.12 -10.65 5.06
CA GLY A 158 4.77 -9.70 6.10
C GLY A 158 5.91 -8.71 6.30
N VAL A 159 5.67 -7.43 6.03
CA VAL A 159 6.69 -6.38 6.23
C VAL A 159 6.88 -6.19 7.74
N GLY A 160 8.08 -6.51 8.24
CA GLY A 160 8.46 -6.28 9.64
C GLY A 160 8.16 -7.42 10.63
N ILE A 161 7.85 -8.64 10.18
CA ILE A 161 7.83 -9.83 11.04
C ILE A 161 8.96 -10.78 10.60
N PRO A 162 9.96 -11.09 11.46
CA PRO A 162 10.95 -12.11 11.15
C PRO A 162 10.27 -13.47 11.06
N MET A 163 10.42 -14.15 9.92
CA MET A 163 9.76 -15.41 9.60
C MET A 163 10.39 -16.58 10.38
N ALA A 164 10.01 -16.75 11.64
CA ALA A 164 10.33 -17.93 12.42
C ALA A 164 9.49 -19.12 11.91
N GLY A 165 10.02 -19.86 10.92
CA GLY A 165 9.56 -21.21 10.56
C GLY A 165 8.09 -21.34 10.17
N ALA A 166 7.68 -20.77 9.03
CA ALA A 166 6.36 -21.08 8.46
C ALA A 166 6.32 -22.51 7.89
N SER A 167 5.83 -23.46 8.69
CA SER A 167 5.48 -24.79 8.21
C SER A 167 4.43 -24.69 7.10
N ASN A 168 4.65 -25.44 6.01
CA ASN A 168 3.76 -25.45 4.86
C ASN A 168 2.41 -26.10 5.23
N THR A 169 1.39 -25.30 5.55
CA THR A 169 0.02 -25.80 5.71
C THR A 169 -0.97 -24.82 5.09
N SER A 170 -1.10 -24.93 3.76
CA SER A 170 -2.11 -24.25 2.97
C SER A 170 -3.53 -24.71 3.38
N ARG A 171 -4.13 -24.09 4.40
CA ARG A 171 -5.57 -24.25 4.67
C ARG A 171 -6.36 -23.32 3.76
N PRO A 172 -7.13 -23.82 2.77
CA PRO A 172 -8.06 -22.98 2.02
C PRO A 172 -9.14 -22.45 2.96
N CYS A 173 -9.51 -21.18 2.81
CA CYS A 173 -10.54 -20.56 3.64
C CYS A 173 -11.95 -20.99 3.19
N ASN A 174 -12.37 -22.18 3.58
CA ASN A 174 -13.78 -22.53 3.66
C ASN A 174 -14.02 -23.49 4.84
N GLU A 175 -14.42 -22.97 6.00
CA GLU A 175 -14.95 -23.80 7.08
C GLU A 175 -15.98 -23.03 7.91
N THR A 176 -17.23 -23.48 7.83
CA THR A 176 -18.33 -23.05 8.71
C THR A 176 -18.01 -23.46 10.14
N ARG A 177 -18.16 -22.52 11.07
CA ARG A 177 -17.66 -22.69 12.45
C ARG A 177 -18.64 -23.50 13.31
N THR A 178 -18.48 -24.82 13.33
CA THR A 178 -19.14 -25.66 14.35
C THR A 178 -18.34 -25.57 15.66
N ARG A 179 -19.00 -25.21 16.77
CA ARG A 179 -18.37 -25.07 18.09
C ARG A 179 -18.43 -26.40 18.83
N THR A 180 -17.28 -26.93 19.22
CA THR A 180 -17.17 -27.98 20.25
C THR A 180 -16.13 -27.54 21.28
N GLU A 181 -16.50 -27.61 22.55
CA GLU A 181 -15.63 -27.29 23.69
C GLU A 181 -14.86 -28.53 24.15
N ALA A 182 -13.64 -28.33 24.66
CA ALA A 182 -13.01 -29.00 25.83
C ALA A 182 -11.47 -28.97 25.71
N GLY A 183 -10.76 -28.78 26.83
CA GLY A 183 -9.31 -29.00 26.88
C GLY A 183 -8.54 -28.04 27.78
N THR A 184 -8.61 -28.24 29.10
CA THR A 184 -7.76 -27.53 30.07
C THR A 184 -6.29 -27.94 29.90
N GLY A 185 -5.37 -26.98 29.82
CA GLY A 185 -3.93 -27.25 29.73
C GLY A 185 -3.08 -26.13 30.34
N THR A 186 -2.62 -26.33 31.57
CA THR A 186 -1.70 -25.41 32.28
C THR A 186 -0.26 -25.59 31.78
N GLY A 187 0.36 -24.54 31.26
CA GLY A 187 1.75 -24.54 30.79
C GLY A 187 2.58 -23.42 31.44
N THR A 188 3.47 -23.79 32.35
CA THR A 188 4.35 -22.88 33.11
C THR A 188 5.39 -22.22 32.22
N TRP A 189 5.57 -20.90 32.34
CA TRP A 189 6.64 -20.17 31.64
C TRP A 189 7.96 -20.23 32.42
N GLY A 190 8.96 -20.92 31.85
CA GLY A 190 10.35 -20.86 32.30
C GLY A 190 11.17 -19.97 31.38
N GLY A 191 11.73 -18.87 31.91
CA GLY A 191 12.61 -17.99 31.15
C GLY A 191 14.04 -18.53 31.10
N SER A 192 14.72 -18.38 29.95
CA SER A 192 16.12 -18.74 29.77
C SER A 192 16.98 -17.51 29.50
N SER A 193 17.71 -17.09 30.53
CA SER A 193 18.78 -16.08 30.43
C SER A 193 20.06 -16.76 29.95
N SER A 194 20.66 -16.29 28.85
CA SER A 194 21.95 -16.81 28.37
C SER A 194 23.12 -16.04 29.00
N SER A 195 23.78 -16.62 30.00
CA SER A 195 25.04 -16.10 30.56
C SER A 195 26.25 -16.78 29.91
N LEU A 196 27.22 -15.98 29.47
CA LEU A 196 28.51 -16.44 28.95
C LEU A 196 29.40 -16.97 30.09
N SER A 197 30.02 -18.13 29.90
CA SER A 197 31.02 -18.68 30.81
C SER A 197 32.35 -18.91 30.07
N LEU A 198 33.36 -18.12 30.43
CA LEU A 198 34.75 -18.41 30.13
C LEU A 198 35.28 -19.43 31.15
N SER A 199 35.95 -20.48 30.68
CA SER A 199 36.89 -21.27 31.48
C SER A 199 38.06 -21.66 30.60
N GLY A 200 39.24 -21.12 30.90
CA GLY A 200 40.48 -21.48 30.23
C GLY A 200 41.28 -22.51 31.02
N SER A 201 42.16 -23.21 30.32
CA SER A 201 43.32 -23.90 30.89
C SER A 201 44.46 -23.83 29.87
N ALA A 202 45.68 -23.62 30.35
CA ALA A 202 46.85 -23.28 29.56
C ALA A 202 47.73 -24.50 29.21
N ASP A 203 48.93 -24.20 28.67
CA ASP A 203 50.08 -25.10 28.45
C ASP A 203 49.98 -26.02 27.19
N LEU A 204 50.99 -26.18 26.32
CA LEU A 204 52.46 -25.96 26.45
C LEU A 204 53.13 -25.39 25.17
N LEU A 205 54.15 -24.53 25.39
CA LEU A 205 55.45 -24.35 24.68
C LEU A 205 55.69 -24.88 23.24
N ALA A 206 56.09 -24.00 22.30
CA ALA A 206 57.50 -23.81 21.84
C ALA A 206 57.67 -23.03 20.50
N THR A 207 58.54 -22.01 20.50
CA THR A 207 59.66 -21.72 19.54
C THR A 207 59.50 -22.12 18.04
N SER A 208 59.71 -21.30 16.99
CA SER A 208 60.60 -20.11 16.80
C SER A 208 60.28 -19.25 15.54
N ALA A 209 60.95 -18.09 15.46
CA ALA A 209 61.49 -17.41 14.25
C ALA A 209 60.67 -16.32 13.47
N ALA A 210 61.07 -15.06 13.74
CA ALA A 210 61.58 -14.04 12.79
C ALA A 210 60.65 -13.22 11.85
N GLY A 211 60.97 -11.92 11.73
CA GLY A 211 60.45 -10.94 10.74
C GLY A 211 59.36 -10.02 11.29
N ALA A 212 59.56 -8.77 11.76
CA ALA A 212 60.34 -7.59 11.34
C ALA A 212 59.58 -6.63 10.37
N GLY A 213 59.36 -5.38 10.81
CA GLY A 213 58.79 -4.25 10.02
C GLY A 213 57.25 -4.20 9.99
N GLY A 214 56.54 -3.10 10.29
CA GLY A 214 56.96 -1.73 10.62
C GLY A 214 56.85 -0.77 9.43
N GLY A 215 55.71 -0.07 9.28
CA GLY A 215 55.52 0.93 8.21
C GLY A 215 54.10 1.53 8.11
N VAL A 216 53.97 2.80 8.51
CA VAL A 216 52.90 3.75 8.18
C VAL A 216 53.58 5.05 7.69
N PRO A 217 52.89 6.09 7.15
CA PRO A 217 51.57 6.19 6.53
C PRO A 217 51.83 6.41 5.00
N PRO A 218 51.47 7.48 4.24
CA PRO A 218 50.43 8.54 4.32
C PRO A 218 49.47 8.58 3.10
N ALA A 219 48.69 9.66 3.00
CA ALA A 219 47.75 9.95 1.90
C ALA A 219 48.33 10.88 0.81
N VAL A 220 47.76 10.86 -0.40
CA VAL A 220 47.93 11.89 -1.45
C VAL A 220 46.58 12.17 -2.14
N THR A 221 46.41 13.41 -2.60
CA THR A 221 45.20 14.05 -3.16
C THR A 221 45.25 14.18 -4.70
N THR A 222 44.17 14.73 -5.29
CA THR A 222 44.03 15.19 -6.70
C THR A 222 43.88 14.07 -7.75
N SER A 223 43.23 14.26 -8.91
CA SER A 223 42.93 15.49 -9.68
C SER A 223 41.53 15.52 -10.35
N VAL A 224 41.19 16.72 -10.84
CA VAL A 224 40.02 17.07 -11.67
C VAL A 224 40.19 16.71 -13.16
N GLU A 225 39.07 16.88 -13.90
CA GLU A 225 38.93 17.32 -15.32
C GLU A 225 38.12 16.31 -16.18
N ASN A 226 36.80 16.47 -16.34
CA ASN A 226 36.03 17.40 -17.19
C ASN A 226 35.90 16.95 -18.67
N SER A 227 34.67 16.84 -19.18
CA SER A 227 34.35 16.97 -20.61
C SER A 227 32.86 17.27 -20.85
N PRO A 228 32.48 18.09 -21.87
CA PRO A 228 31.17 18.75 -21.90
C PRO A 228 30.38 18.60 -23.23
N VAL A 229 29.25 19.35 -23.33
CA VAL A 229 28.41 19.62 -24.54
C VAL A 229 27.68 18.38 -25.12
N ALA A 230 26.49 18.43 -25.73
CA ALA A 230 25.54 19.47 -26.19
C ALA A 230 24.12 18.81 -26.26
N ALA A 231 22.97 19.44 -26.52
CA ALA A 231 22.44 20.80 -26.49
C ALA A 231 20.88 20.66 -26.47
N GLN A 232 20.13 21.61 -25.93
CA GLN A 232 18.66 21.64 -26.07
C GLN A 232 18.24 22.80 -26.96
N THR A 233 17.61 22.46 -28.10
CA THR A 233 17.05 23.43 -29.05
C THR A 233 15.67 23.88 -28.61
N THR A 234 15.46 25.20 -28.57
CA THR A 234 14.16 25.84 -28.36
C THR A 234 13.38 25.96 -29.67
N ALA A 235 12.06 25.72 -29.63
CA ALA A 235 11.12 26.15 -30.67
C ALA A 235 9.70 26.35 -30.05
N PRO A 236 8.84 27.22 -30.63
CA PRO A 236 7.86 27.96 -29.83
C PRO A 236 6.39 27.52 -29.96
N LEU A 237 5.57 28.17 -29.14
CA LEU A 237 4.10 28.15 -29.11
C LEU A 237 3.46 28.43 -30.49
N THR A 238 2.31 27.81 -30.75
CA THR A 238 1.31 28.34 -31.69
C THR A 238 -0.08 28.20 -31.06
N ALA A 239 -0.77 29.32 -30.92
CA ALA A 239 -2.16 29.37 -30.49
C ALA A 239 -3.08 29.12 -31.69
N GLY A 240 -4.15 28.33 -31.49
CA GLY A 240 -5.10 27.96 -32.52
C GLY A 240 -6.48 27.66 -31.94
N GLY A 241 -7.11 28.66 -31.33
CA GLY A 241 -8.45 28.51 -30.77
C GLY A 241 -9.53 28.51 -31.85
N ARG A 242 -10.43 27.52 -31.83
CA ARG A 242 -11.79 27.66 -32.38
C ARG A 242 -12.78 27.05 -31.39
N ALA A 243 -13.62 27.91 -30.82
CA ALA A 243 -14.79 27.47 -30.07
C ALA A 243 -15.82 26.87 -31.05
N MET A 244 -16.55 25.85 -30.61
CA MET A 244 -17.77 25.40 -31.26
C MET A 244 -18.92 25.49 -30.26
N LEU A 245 -19.80 26.47 -30.48
CA LEU A 245 -21.11 26.56 -29.84
C LEU A 245 -22.04 25.55 -30.52
N GLY A 246 -22.83 24.80 -29.76
CA GLY A 246 -23.58 23.65 -30.30
C GLY A 246 -24.64 23.06 -29.37
N GLN A 247 -25.53 23.93 -28.86
CA GLN A 247 -26.90 23.70 -28.35
C GLN A 247 -27.31 22.46 -27.52
N ILE A 248 -28.07 22.82 -26.48
CA ILE A 248 -28.95 22.03 -25.60
C ILE A 248 -30.16 21.35 -26.31
N SER A 249 -30.82 20.44 -25.57
CA SER A 249 -32.07 19.67 -25.81
C SER A 249 -31.84 18.21 -26.25
N GLY A 250 -32.51 17.18 -25.72
CA GLY A 250 -33.45 17.11 -24.57
C GLY A 250 -34.40 15.88 -24.66
N LEU A 251 -34.77 15.32 -23.49
CA LEU A 251 -35.98 14.49 -23.21
C LEU A 251 -36.07 13.03 -23.75
N ALA A 252 -36.98 12.28 -23.10
CA ALA A 252 -37.36 10.84 -23.27
C ALA A 252 -36.27 9.84 -22.85
N SER A 253 -36.42 8.97 -21.83
CA SER A 253 -37.59 8.34 -21.17
C SER A 253 -38.47 7.48 -22.07
N SER A 254 -38.21 6.18 -22.00
CA SER A 254 -39.06 5.02 -22.33
C SER A 254 -38.34 3.83 -21.69
N GLU A 255 -38.75 3.23 -20.57
CA GLU A 255 -40.09 2.72 -20.21
C GLU A 255 -40.57 1.64 -21.18
N GLU A 256 -40.05 0.42 -20.97
CA GLU A 256 -40.68 -0.81 -21.45
C GLU A 256 -41.29 -1.55 -20.23
N GLU A 257 -42.61 -1.64 -20.21
CA GLU A 257 -43.41 -2.50 -19.32
C GLU A 257 -43.43 -3.98 -19.85
N PRO A 258 -44.27 -4.89 -19.34
CA PRO A 258 -44.17 -5.49 -18.01
C PRO A 258 -44.17 -7.04 -18.07
N CYS A 259 -43.60 -7.71 -17.06
CA CYS A 259 -43.84 -9.15 -16.88
C CYS A 259 -45.12 -9.37 -16.06
N ILE A 260 -46.19 -9.78 -16.74
CA ILE A 260 -47.44 -10.26 -16.13
C ILE A 260 -47.27 -11.70 -15.62
N GLY A 261 -47.89 -11.99 -14.47
CA GLY A 261 -48.11 -13.35 -13.94
C GLY A 261 -47.38 -13.62 -12.60
N ASP A 262 -47.99 -14.26 -11.60
CA ASP A 262 -49.40 -14.66 -11.42
C ASP A 262 -49.71 -14.74 -9.91
N MET A 263 -50.98 -14.63 -9.53
CA MET A 263 -51.42 -14.69 -8.13
C MET A 263 -51.67 -16.14 -7.69
N GLY A 264 -50.90 -16.63 -6.72
CA GLY A 264 -51.36 -17.70 -5.83
C GLY A 264 -50.33 -18.78 -5.49
N GLY A 265 -50.39 -19.28 -4.26
CA GLY A 265 -49.60 -20.44 -3.81
C GLY A 265 -48.76 -20.17 -2.57
N GLY A 266 -49.39 -19.83 -1.44
CA GLY A 266 -48.71 -19.95 -0.14
C GLY A 266 -48.54 -21.43 0.22
N ILE A 267 -47.35 -21.82 0.66
CA ILE A 267 -47.13 -23.05 1.43
C ILE A 267 -46.29 -22.76 2.67
N ASP A 268 -46.80 -23.27 3.78
CA ASP A 268 -46.19 -23.31 5.09
C ASP A 268 -44.93 -24.20 5.07
N CYS A 269 -43.87 -23.79 5.77
CA CYS A 269 -42.77 -24.67 6.17
C CYS A 269 -42.31 -24.30 7.58
N LEU A 270 -43.04 -24.81 8.57
CA LEU A 270 -42.52 -25.08 9.91
C LEU A 270 -41.42 -26.17 9.87
N LEU A 271 -40.55 -26.13 10.88
CA LEU A 271 -39.41 -27.04 11.19
C LEU A 271 -38.09 -26.75 10.46
#